data_AF-A0A0B6RSR4-F1
#
_entry.id   AF-A0A0B6RSR4-F1
#
_cell.length_a   1.000
_cell.length_b   1.000
_cell.length_c   1.000
_cell.angle_alpha   90.00
_cell.angle_beta   90.00
_cell.angle_gamma   90.00
#
_symmetry.space_group_name_H-M   'P 1'
#
loop_
_entity.id
_entity.type
_entity.pdbx_description
1 polymer ?
#
loop_
_entity_poly.entity_id
_entity_poly.type
_entity_poly.pdbx_seq_one_letter_code
_entity_poly.pdbx_strand_id
1 'polypeptide(L)'
;MIGVNATTGRSLPGLDNLYQSIDKILTTPLATCAPRHAFGPELADLVDQPDNGAIRTRLYAAVAMHADPGEHVGRRDVGRVGIGLESGNDR
;
A
#
# COMPACT_ATOMS: atom_id res chain seq x y z
N MET A 1 15.29 -7.83 -8.13
CA MET A 1 14.70 -9.01 -7.45
C MET A 1 13.77 -9.69 -8.44
N ILE A 2 13.76 -11.02 -8.47
CA ILE A 2 12.85 -11.80 -9.31
C ILE A 2 11.83 -12.45 -8.38
N GLY A 3 10.55 -12.21 -8.62
CA GLY A 3 9.45 -12.88 -7.93
C GLY A 3 8.59 -13.64 -8.91
N VAL A 4 7.34 -13.88 -8.50
CA VAL A 4 6.36 -14.64 -9.26
C VAL A 4 5.08 -13.82 -9.35
N ASN A 5 4.44 -13.84 -10.51
CA ASN A 5 3.16 -13.20 -10.72
C ASN A 5 2.07 -13.96 -9.94
N ALA A 6 1.39 -13.29 -9.00
CA ALA A 6 0.38 -13.93 -8.14
C ALA A 6 -0.83 -14.50 -8.92
N THR A 7 -1.15 -13.94 -10.08
CA THR A 7 -2.29 -14.36 -10.91
C THR A 7 -1.91 -15.45 -11.91
N THR A 8 -0.74 -15.33 -12.55
CA THR A 8 -0.33 -16.22 -13.66
C THR A 8 0.71 -17.27 -13.28
N GLY A 9 1.33 -17.15 -12.10
CA GLY A 9 2.39 -18.06 -11.63
C GLY A 9 3.73 -17.93 -12.39
N ARG A 10 3.85 -17.00 -13.34
CA ARG A 10 5.07 -16.80 -14.14
C ARG A 10 6.11 -15.97 -13.42
N SER A 11 7.38 -16.09 -13.81
CA SER A 11 8.44 -15.21 -13.28
C SER A 11 8.13 -13.74 -13.56
N LEU A 12 8.28 -12.91 -12.54
CA LEU A 12 8.03 -11.47 -12.58
C LEU A 12 9.29 -10.74 -12.10
N PRO A 13 10.09 -10.16 -13.00
CA PRO A 13 11.34 -9.50 -12.62
C PRO A 13 11.16 -8.00 -12.34
N GLY A 14 12.10 -7.43 -11.60
CA GLY A 14 12.31 -5.97 -11.58
C GLY A 14 11.16 -5.17 -10.95
N LEU A 15 10.71 -4.14 -11.67
CA LEU A 15 9.69 -3.20 -11.21
C LEU A 15 8.29 -3.82 -11.12
N ASP A 16 7.94 -4.76 -12.00
CA ASP A 16 6.61 -5.39 -11.96
C ASP A 16 6.41 -6.16 -10.64
N ASN A 17 7.47 -6.79 -10.16
CA ASN A 17 7.46 -7.43 -8.85
C ASN A 17 7.38 -6.42 -7.70
N LEU A 18 7.96 -5.24 -7.86
CA LEU A 18 7.82 -4.16 -6.89
C LEU A 18 6.38 -3.65 -6.84
N TYR A 19 5.76 -3.39 -8.00
CA TYR A 19 4.37 -2.96 -8.08
C TYR A 19 3.42 -3.98 -7.47
N GLN A 20 3.60 -5.27 -7.76
CA GLN A 20 2.83 -6.33 -7.10
C GLN A 20 3.03 -6.31 -5.59
N SER A 21 4.24 -6.11 -5.10
CA SER A 21 4.51 -6.06 -3.66
C SER A 21 3.83 -4.87 -3.00
N ILE A 22 3.87 -3.68 -3.62
CA ILE A 22 3.20 -2.47 -3.11
C ILE A 22 1.69 -2.68 -3.11
N ASP A 23 1.13 -3.20 -4.20
CA ASP A 23 -0.29 -3.51 -4.31
C ASP A 23 -0.73 -4.49 -3.20
N LYS A 24 0.02 -5.57 -3.01
CA LYS A 24 -0.22 -6.55 -1.94
C LYS A 24 -0.19 -5.91 -0.56
N ILE A 25 0.77 -5.03 -0.29
CA ILE A 25 0.90 -4.34 0.99
C ILE A 25 -0.33 -3.44 1.22
N LEU A 26 -0.66 -2.56 0.28
CA LEU A 26 -1.67 -1.52 0.47
C LEU A 26 -3.12 -2.05 0.44
N THR A 27 -3.36 -3.18 -0.22
CA THR A 27 -4.72 -3.75 -0.37
C THR A 27 -5.06 -4.82 0.66
N THR A 28 -4.09 -5.31 1.43
CA THR A 28 -4.34 -6.29 2.49
C THR A 28 -4.73 -5.54 3.77
N PRO A 29 -5.94 -5.74 4.33
CA PRO A 29 -6.31 -5.08 5.57
C PRO A 29 -5.46 -5.59 6.73
N LEU A 30 -5.15 -4.70 7.67
CA LEU A 30 -4.42 -5.02 8.90
C LEU A 30 -5.04 -6.23 9.63
N ALA A 31 -4.20 -7.05 10.27
CA ALA A 31 -4.58 -8.23 11.04
C ALA A 31 -5.25 -9.39 10.29
N THR A 32 -5.43 -9.31 8.97
CA THR A 32 -6.03 -10.39 8.17
C THR A 32 -5.06 -11.51 7.79
N CYS A 33 -3.74 -11.24 7.84
CA CYS A 33 -2.72 -12.23 7.51
C CYS A 33 -2.21 -12.95 8.77
N ALA A 34 -2.62 -14.20 8.98
CA ALA A 34 -2.02 -15.05 10.04
C ALA A 34 -0.74 -15.73 9.52
N PRO A 35 0.37 -15.76 10.26
CA PRO A 35 0.62 -15.22 11.62
C PRO A 35 1.11 -13.76 11.65
N ARG A 36 1.18 -13.09 10.50
CA ARG A 36 1.71 -11.74 10.34
C ARG A 36 0.64 -10.68 10.56
N HIS A 37 0.10 -10.59 11.77
CA HIS A 37 -1.01 -9.67 12.05
C HIS A 37 -0.67 -8.19 11.81
N ALA A 38 0.61 -7.81 11.87
CA ALA A 38 1.08 -6.47 11.51
C ALA A 38 1.28 -6.26 9.99
N PHE A 39 0.78 -7.17 9.14
CA PHE A 39 0.89 -7.05 7.69
C PHE A 39 -0.30 -6.26 7.13
N GLY A 40 0.03 -5.26 6.31
CA GLY A 40 -0.94 -4.40 5.64
C GLY A 40 -1.38 -3.21 6.53
N PRO A 41 -1.79 -2.10 5.92
CA PRO A 41 -2.19 -0.90 6.63
C PRO A 41 -3.67 -0.96 7.08
N GLU A 42 -4.02 -0.03 7.96
CA GLU A 42 -5.38 0.28 8.41
C GLU A 42 -6.21 1.07 7.36
N LEU A 43 -5.85 1.00 6.06
CA LEU A 43 -6.54 1.76 5.00
C LEU A 43 -8.01 1.38 4.85
N ALA A 44 -8.35 0.10 5.05
CA ALA A 44 -9.73 -0.37 4.97
C ALA A 44 -10.64 0.31 6.00
N ASP A 45 -10.10 0.64 7.19
CA ASP A 45 -10.87 1.30 8.25
C ASP A 45 -11.14 2.78 7.94
N LEU A 46 -10.37 3.37 7.01
CA LEU A 46 -10.50 4.77 6.58
C LEU A 46 -11.49 4.94 5.42
N VAL A 47 -11.98 3.84 4.84
CA VAL A 47 -13.02 3.87 3.81
C VAL A 47 -14.31 4.47 4.40
N ASP A 48 -15.04 5.20 3.57
CA ASP A 48 -16.28 5.91 3.94
C ASP A 48 -16.15 6.97 5.04
N GLN A 49 -14.92 7.31 5.47
CA GLN A 49 -14.69 8.41 6.39
C GLN A 49 -14.74 9.77 5.66
N PRO A 50 -15.17 10.84 6.34
CA PRO A 50 -15.23 12.17 5.74
C PRO A 50 -13.84 12.64 5.31
N ASP A 51 -13.76 13.22 4.11
CA ASP A 51 -12.51 13.74 3.56
C ASP A 51 -12.13 15.07 4.24
N ASN A 52 -11.41 14.96 5.35
CA ASN A 52 -10.86 16.08 6.09
C ASN A 52 -9.35 15.90 6.31
N GLY A 53 -8.69 16.96 6.78
CA GLY A 53 -7.24 16.97 6.98
C GLY A 53 -6.74 15.85 7.92
N ALA A 54 -7.54 15.44 8.90
CA ALA A 54 -7.15 14.37 9.82
C ALA A 54 -7.14 13.00 9.11
N ILE A 55 -8.16 12.72 8.29
CA ILE A 55 -8.22 11.47 7.50
C ILE A 55 -7.12 11.43 6.45
N ARG A 56 -6.87 12.55 5.75
CA ARG A 56 -5.74 12.65 4.82
C ARG A 56 -4.41 12.39 5.50
N THR A 57 -4.20 12.92 6.70
CA THR A 57 -2.97 12.69 7.47
C THR A 57 -2.81 11.22 7.84
N ARG A 58 -3.89 10.56 8.28
CA ARG A 58 -3.88 9.11 8.56
C ARG A 58 -3.59 8.29 7.30
N LEU A 59 -4.20 8.63 6.17
CA LEU A 59 -3.92 7.96 4.89
C LEU A 59 -2.43 8.07 4.51
N TYR A 60 -1.84 9.27 4.61
CA TYR A 60 -0.42 9.45 4.35
C TYR A 60 0.46 8.63 5.30
N ALA A 61 0.15 8.64 6.60
CA ALA A 61 0.88 7.87 7.61
C ALA A 61 0.79 6.35 7.33
N ALA A 62 -0.42 5.84 7.10
CA ALA A 62 -0.68 4.43 6.82
C ALA A 62 0.12 3.94 5.60
N VAL A 63 0.12 4.71 4.50
CA VAL A 63 0.90 4.39 3.30
C VAL A 63 2.40 4.47 3.58
N ALA A 64 2.89 5.56 4.18
CA ALA A 64 4.32 5.75 4.41
C ALA A 64 4.90 4.67 5.33
N MET A 65 4.23 4.34 6.44
CA MET A 65 4.72 3.36 7.42
C MET A 65 4.80 1.92 6.87
N HIS A 66 3.97 1.57 5.89
CA HIS A 66 3.91 0.21 5.35
C HIS A 66 4.63 0.07 4.01
N ALA A 67 4.71 1.15 3.21
CA ALA A 67 5.44 1.18 1.95
C ALA A 67 6.94 1.50 2.14
N ASP A 68 7.31 2.17 3.23
CA ASP A 68 8.70 2.44 3.60
C ASP A 68 9.16 1.44 4.69
N PRO A 69 9.99 0.44 4.34
CA PRO A 69 10.57 -0.47 5.31
C PRO A 69 11.69 0.27 6.07
N GLY A 70 11.34 1.05 7.08
CA GLY A 70 12.29 1.79 7.89
C GLY A 70 13.49 0.95 8.37
N GLU A 71 14.69 1.53 8.24
CA GLU A 71 16.02 1.16 8.78
C GLU A 71 16.59 -0.26 8.51
N HIS A 72 15.77 -1.30 8.29
CA HIS A 72 16.23 -2.70 8.38
C HIS A 72 16.35 -3.48 7.06
N VAL A 73 15.92 -2.95 5.92
CA VAL A 73 16.09 -3.64 4.63
C VAL A 73 16.36 -2.62 3.52
N GLY A 74 17.52 -2.74 2.88
CA GLY A 74 18.07 -1.75 1.95
C GLY A 74 17.10 -1.11 0.94
N ARG A 75 17.25 0.22 0.84
CA ARG A 75 17.06 1.08 -0.34
C ARG A 75 15.67 1.02 -1.01
N ARG A 76 14.63 1.48 -0.32
CA ARG A 76 13.35 1.90 -0.95
C ARG A 76 12.73 3.06 -0.19
N ASP A 77 13.24 4.26 -0.42
CA ASP A 77 12.70 5.48 0.17
C ASP A 77 11.42 5.88 -0.58
N VAL A 78 10.32 6.07 0.15
CA VAL A 78 9.08 6.61 -0.44
C VAL A 78 9.28 8.12 -0.69
N GLY A 79 9.45 8.50 -1.96
CA GLY A 79 9.73 9.90 -2.33
C GLY A 79 8.52 10.85 -2.24
N ARG A 80 7.31 10.36 -2.53
CA ARG A 80 6.06 11.14 -2.44
C ARG A 80 4.85 10.23 -2.38
N VAL A 81 3.92 10.54 -1.47
CA VAL A 81 2.55 10.03 -1.49
C VAL A 81 1.61 11.19 -1.81
N GLY A 82 0.72 11.01 -2.79
CA GLY A 82 -0.27 12.02 -3.17
C GLY A 82 -1.67 11.43 -3.18
N ILE A 83 -2.63 12.14 -2.59
CA ILE A 83 -4.05 11.80 -2.66
C ILE A 83 -4.70 12.73 -3.69
N GLY A 84 -5.21 12.16 -4.77
CA GLY A 84 -6.01 12.86 -5.76
C GLY A 84 -7.49 12.67 -5.45
N LEU A 85 -8.25 13.75 -5.43
CA LEU A 85 -9.71 13.66 -5.49
C LEU A 85 -10.12 13.65 -6.95
N GLU A 86 -10.65 12.54 -7.41
CA GLU A 86 -11.39 12.51 -8.66
C GLU A 86 -12.78 13.04 -8.33
N SER A 87 -13.08 14.27 -8.76
CA SER A 87 -14.46 14.73 -8.78
C SER A 87 -15.19 13.77 -9.72
N GLY A 88 -15.99 12.87 -9.16
CA GLY A 88 -16.74 11.90 -9.92
C GLY A 88 -17.42 12.61 -11.08
N ASN A 89 -17.06 12.22 -12.31
CA ASN A 89 -17.79 12.62 -13.49
C ASN A 89 -19.10 11.84 -13.48
N ASP A 90 -20.03 12.32 -12.65
CA ASP A 90 -21.43 11.92 -12.64
C ASP A 90 -22.05 12.42 -13.95
N ARG A 91 -22.29 11.48 -14.88
CA ARG A 91 -23.07 11.68 -16.10
C ARG A 91 -24.44 11.08 -15.88
#